data_AF-A0AAW4HK54-F1
#
_entry.id   AF-A0AAW4HK54-F1
#
_cell.length_a   1.000
_cell.length_b   1.000
_cell.length_c   1.000
_cell.angle_alpha   90.00
_cell.angle_beta   90.00
_cell.angle_gamma   90.00
#
_symmetry.space_group_name_H-M   'P 1'
#
loop_
_entity.id
_entity.type
_entity.pdbx_description
1 polymer ?
#
loop_
_entity_poly.entity_id
_entity_poly.type
_entity_poly.pdbx_seq_one_letter_code
_entity_poly.pdbx_strand_id
1 'polypeptide(L)' 'RNVQEPQVQQGEKLFAQAGCQSCHKTNVLTQELAERPALSKQRIQPYTDLLLHDMGEGLSDGRPEALASAREWRTAP' A
#
# COMPACT_ATOMS: atom_id res chain seq x y z
N ARG A 1 -11.18 10.21 9.84
CA ARG A 1 -11.58 9.93 8.44
C ARG A 1 -13.06 9.61 8.51
N ASN A 2 -13.94 10.42 7.93
CA ASN A 2 -15.39 10.29 8.06
C ASN A 2 -15.91 9.12 7.20
N VAL A 3 -15.50 7.89 7.54
CA VAL A 3 -15.68 6.69 6.69
C VAL A 3 -17.14 6.29 6.49
N GLN A 4 -18.03 6.81 7.31
CA GLN A 4 -19.48 6.61 7.19
C GLN A 4 -20.15 7.57 6.21
N GLU A 5 -19.46 8.61 5.73
CA GLU A 5 -20.04 9.53 4.76
C GLU A 5 -20.34 8.81 3.42
N PRO A 6 -21.55 8.99 2.85
CA PRO A 6 -21.92 8.31 1.60
C PRO A 6 -20.94 8.54 0.45
N GLN A 7 -20.37 9.74 0.37
CA GLN A 7 -19.38 10.08 -0.67
C GLN A 7 -18.08 9.27 -0.52
N VAL A 8 -17.62 9.05 0.73
CA VAL A 8 -16.41 8.27 1.00
C VAL A 8 -16.62 6.81 0.62
N GLN A 9 -17.77 6.24 0.96
CA GLN A 9 -18.12 4.86 0.58
C GLN A 9 -18.29 4.69 -0.93
N GLN A 10 -18.86 5.70 -1.60
CA GLN A 10 -18.94 5.70 -3.05
C GLN A 10 -17.55 5.74 -3.70
N GLY A 11 -16.63 6.54 -3.15
CA GLY A 11 -15.24 6.59 -3.60
C GLY A 11 -14.53 5.24 -3.47
N GLU A 12 -14.68 4.55 -2.34
CA GLU A 12 -14.12 3.20 -2.14
C GLU A 12 -14.63 2.19 -3.17
N LYS A 13 -15.94 2.22 -3.50
CA LYS A 13 -16.52 1.35 -4.53
C LYS A 13 -15.94 1.65 -5.91
N LEU A 14 -15.84 2.94 -6.28
CA LEU A 14 -15.26 3.34 -7.57
C LEU A 14 -13.79 2.94 -7.67
N PHE A 15 -13.02 3.10 -6.59
CA PHE A 15 -11.62 2.69 -6.52
C PHE A 15 -11.44 1.19 -6.79
N ALA A 16 -12.31 0.37 -6.20
CA ALA A 16 -12.35 -1.06 -6.44
C ALA A 16 -12.76 -1.40 -7.88
N GLN A 17 -13.78 -0.74 -8.42
CA GLN A 17 -14.29 -0.95 -9.78
C GLN A 17 -13.28 -0.55 -10.87
N ALA A 18 -12.50 0.51 -10.64
CA ALA A 18 -11.43 0.94 -11.52
C ALA A 18 -10.20 0.02 -11.48
N GLY A 19 -10.19 -0.98 -10.59
CA GLY A 19 -9.07 -1.92 -10.43
C GLY A 19 -7.91 -1.39 -9.61
N CYS A 20 -7.96 -0.15 -9.09
CA CYS A 20 -6.85 0.48 -8.36
C CYS A 20 -6.38 -0.34 -7.16
N GLN A 21 -7.30 -1.06 -6.51
CA GLN A 21 -7.01 -1.93 -5.36
C GLN A 21 -6.08 -3.12 -5.68
N SER A 22 -5.85 -3.44 -6.96
CA SER A 22 -4.92 -4.52 -7.34
C SER A 22 -3.51 -4.25 -6.80
N CYS A 23 -3.09 -2.99 -6.91
CA CYS A 23 -1.79 -2.49 -6.46
C CYS A 23 -1.90 -1.69 -5.16
N HIS A 24 -2.95 -0.89 -4.96
CA HIS A 24 -3.12 -0.07 -3.77
C HIS A 24 -3.93 -0.80 -2.69
N LYS A 25 -3.27 -1.53 -1.81
CA LYS A 25 -3.95 -2.33 -0.77
C LYS A 25 -4.79 -1.44 0.15
N THR A 26 -6.09 -1.67 0.16
CA THR A 26 -7.05 -0.87 0.93
C THR A 26 -7.21 -1.37 2.36
N ASN A 27 -6.78 -2.60 2.68
CA ASN A 27 -6.91 -3.19 4.01
C ASN A 27 -5.71 -4.08 4.31
N VAL A 28 -5.00 -3.78 5.40
CA VAL A 28 -3.85 -4.54 5.88
C VAL A 28 -4.04 -4.81 7.37
N LEU A 29 -3.77 -6.05 7.78
CA LEU A 29 -3.59 -6.41 9.18
C LEU A 29 -2.09 -6.48 9.46
N THR A 30 -1.59 -5.64 10.35
CA THR A 30 -0.17 -5.68 10.72
C THR A 30 0.13 -6.97 11.49
N GLN A 31 1.38 -7.41 11.40
CA GLN A 31 1.85 -8.61 12.10
C GLN A 31 1.76 -8.43 13.62
N GLU A 32 1.71 -9.56 14.33
CA GLU A 32 1.94 -9.57 15.76
C GLU A 32 3.39 -9.23 16.09
N LEU A 33 3.59 -8.19 16.90
CA LEU A 33 4.91 -7.71 17.30
C LEU A 33 4.95 -7.56 18.82
N ALA A 34 5.57 -8.54 19.51
CA ALA A 34 5.67 -8.55 20.97
C ALA A 34 6.41 -7.31 21.52
N GLU A 35 7.49 -6.91 20.84
CA GLU A 35 8.31 -5.74 21.19
C GLU A 35 7.63 -4.40 20.84
N ARG A 36 6.55 -4.42 20.02
CA ARG A 36 5.85 -3.23 19.54
C ARG A 36 4.33 -3.43 19.61
N PRO A 37 3.75 -3.60 20.81
CA PRO A 37 2.34 -3.95 20.97
C PRO A 37 1.41 -2.89 20.36
N ALA A 38 1.80 -1.62 20.38
CA ALA A 38 1.04 -0.53 19.76
C ALA A 38 0.89 -0.66 18.24
N LEU A 39 1.81 -1.35 17.57
CA LEU A 39 1.77 -1.59 16.12
C LEU A 39 1.30 -3.01 15.78
N SER A 40 1.02 -3.83 16.78
CA SER A 40 0.67 -5.24 16.64
C SER A 40 -0.81 -5.41 16.29
N LYS A 41 -1.13 -6.30 15.34
CA LYS A 41 -2.50 -6.69 14.96
C LYS A 41 -3.43 -5.49 14.64
N GLN A 42 -2.89 -4.43 14.08
CA GLN A 42 -3.64 -3.24 13.70
C GLN A 42 -4.27 -3.43 12.33
N ARG A 43 -5.56 -3.13 12.22
CA ARG A 43 -6.23 -3.02 10.92
C ARG A 43 -6.09 -1.59 10.41
N ILE A 44 -5.43 -1.42 9.29
CA ILE A 44 -5.20 -0.12 8.66
C ILE A 44 -5.73 -0.11 7.23
N GLN A 45 -6.04 1.09 6.72
CA GLN A 45 -6.41 1.33 5.32
C GLN A 45 -5.38 2.25 4.67
N PRO A 46 -4.25 1.69 4.20
CA PRO A 46 -3.12 2.49 3.73
C PRO A 46 -3.34 3.00 2.30
N TYR A 47 -4.13 2.31 1.47
CA TYR A 47 -4.31 2.62 0.04
C TYR A 47 -2.97 2.64 -0.72
N THR A 48 -2.05 1.78 -0.31
CA THR A 48 -0.72 1.58 -0.88
C THR A 48 -0.27 0.17 -0.51
N ASP A 49 0.48 -0.49 -1.40
CA ASP A 49 1.30 -1.62 -1.01
C ASP A 49 2.59 -1.11 -0.39
N LEU A 50 2.91 -1.57 0.82
CA LEU A 50 4.14 -1.19 1.52
C LEU A 50 5.33 -2.07 1.15
N LEU A 51 5.12 -3.05 0.27
CA LEU A 51 6.17 -3.89 -0.27
C LEU A 51 6.86 -3.24 -1.47
N LEU A 52 8.08 -3.68 -1.73
CA LEU A 52 8.80 -3.36 -2.96
C LEU A 52 8.41 -4.35 -4.05
N HIS A 53 8.26 -3.84 -5.26
CA HIS A 53 7.92 -4.62 -6.45
C HIS A 53 8.89 -4.28 -7.56
N ASP A 54 9.39 -5.30 -8.25
CA ASP A 54 10.14 -5.11 -9.47
C ASP A 54 9.20 -4.60 -10.57
N MET A 55 9.34 -3.33 -10.95
CA MET A 55 8.54 -2.69 -11.99
C MET A 55 9.25 -2.69 -13.35
N GLY A 56 10.41 -3.36 -13.44
CA GLY A 56 11.18 -3.52 -14.65
C GLY A 56 12.11 -2.35 -14.98
N GLU A 57 12.97 -2.59 -15.97
CA GLU A 57 14.05 -1.67 -16.36
C GLU A 57 13.53 -0.32 -16.87
N GLY A 58 12.35 -0.28 -17.48
CA GLY A 58 11.77 0.94 -18.04
C GLY A 58 11.43 2.01 -17.01
N LEU A 59 11.35 1.63 -15.73
CA LEU A 59 11.15 2.54 -14.60
C LEU A 59 12.41 2.65 -13.73
N SER A 60 13.55 2.15 -14.20
CA SER A 60 14.80 2.21 -13.44
C SER A 60 15.54 3.53 -13.63
N ASP A 61 16.15 4.03 -12.57
CA ASP A 61 17.10 5.16 -12.61
C ASP A 61 18.57 4.70 -12.60
N GLY A 62 18.80 3.37 -12.62
CA GLY A 62 20.11 2.75 -12.61
C GLY A 62 20.83 2.79 -11.25
N ARG A 63 20.18 3.23 -10.17
CA ARG A 63 20.79 3.32 -8.83
C ARG A 63 20.04 2.48 -7.80
N PRO A 64 20.72 1.55 -7.10
CA PRO A 64 20.10 0.85 -5.98
C PRO A 64 19.98 1.78 -4.76
N GLU A 65 18.95 1.56 -3.94
CA GLU A 65 18.69 2.29 -2.70
C GLU A 65 18.64 1.32 -1.52
N ALA A 66 19.69 1.32 -0.70
CA ALA A 66 19.87 0.38 0.41
C ALA A 66 19.75 -1.09 -0.04
N LEU A 67 18.64 -1.75 0.29
CA LEU A 67 18.36 -3.13 -0.12
C LEU A 67 17.52 -3.23 -1.40
N ALA A 68 16.94 -2.11 -1.87
CA ALA A 68 16.17 -2.06 -3.10
C ALA A 68 17.10 -1.96 -4.31
N SER A 69 16.84 -2.77 -5.33
CA SER A 69 17.42 -2.60 -6.64
C SER A 69 16.86 -1.36 -7.34
N ALA A 70 17.54 -0.91 -8.39
CA ALA A 70 17.10 0.23 -9.19
C ALA A 70 15.76 0.01 -9.93
N ARG A 71 15.19 -1.19 -9.90
CA ARG A 71 13.90 -1.52 -10.53
C ARG A 71 12.78 -1.73 -9.51
N GLU A 72 13.11 -1.71 -8.23
CA GLU A 72 12.17 -2.00 -7.16
C GLU A 72 11.51 -0.74 -6.65
N TRP A 73 10.19 -0.70 -6.79
CA TRP A 73 9.38 0.44 -6.39
C TRP A 73 8.29 0.00 -5.43
N ARG A 74 8.01 0.86 -4.47
CA ARG A 74 6.78 0.79 -3.68
C ARG A 74 5.67 1.50 -4.45
N THR A 75 4.46 0.97 -4.41
CA THR A 75 3.30 1.72 -4.93
C THR A 75 3.04 2.93 -4.02
N ALA A 76 3.01 4.14 -4.55
CA ALA A 76 2.72 5.33 -3.73
C ALA A 76 1.29 5.28 -3.16
N PRO A 77 0.97 5.97 -2.06
CA PRO A 77 -0.13 6.92 -2.03
C PRO A 77 0.31 8.26 -2.61
#